data_AF-A0A9D0J4B1-F1
#
_entry.id   AF-A0A9D0J4B1-F1
#
_cell.length_a   1.000
_cell.length_b   1.000
_cell.length_c   1.000
_cell.angle_alpha   90.00
_cell.angle_beta   90.00
_cell.angle_gamma   90.00
#
_symmetry.space_group_name_H-M   'P 1'
#
loop_
_entity.id
_entity.type
_entity.pdbx_description
1 polymer ?
#
loop_
_entity_poly.entity_id
_entity_poly.type
_entity_poly.pdbx_seq_one_letter_code
_entity_poly.pdbx_strand_id
1 'polypeptide(L)'
;MSMQQETILIYADVLERGRFFSKFYRPLQDEFGMDVMFLTARLSIVRMLKKFTENVAVLKHMDAENTMAEKIDYSRSLSVLNGYHSLSEAKRIGHAVYRQLEELSGRQKIKMIWIWNGTTTIAMTLAAFARDHGIATRFFEISNLGERIFVDRDGTSGASYLASHPELLDIVAVKEKEYHAWQEAYREHDKVPK
;
A
#
# COMPACT_ATOMS: atom_id res chain seq x y z
N MET A 1 -0.66 8.19 31.97
CA MET A 1 0.09 7.54 30.88
C MET A 1 -0.34 8.21 29.59
N SER A 2 0.57 8.87 28.87
CA SER A 2 0.27 9.43 27.55
C SER A 2 -0.14 8.28 26.63
N MET A 3 -1.33 8.33 26.03
CA MET A 3 -1.69 7.38 24.98
C MET A 3 -0.70 7.58 23.84
N GLN A 4 0.04 6.54 23.46
CA GLN A 4 0.80 6.57 22.22
C GLN A 4 -0.17 6.84 21.07
N GLN A 5 0.09 7.92 20.34
CA GLN A 5 -0.68 8.28 19.15
C GLN A 5 -0.61 7.13 18.15
N GLU A 6 -1.75 6.78 17.57
CA GLU A 6 -1.81 5.69 16.58
C GLU A 6 -1.25 6.17 15.24
N THR A 7 -0.44 5.33 14.60
CA THR A 7 0.27 5.68 13.37
C THR A 7 -0.28 4.90 12.17
N ILE A 8 -0.45 5.59 11.04
CA ILE A 8 -0.58 4.96 9.72
C ILE A 8 0.80 4.92 9.07
N LEU A 9 1.26 3.72 8.73
CA LEU A 9 2.48 3.52 7.95
C LEU A 9 2.14 3.51 6.47
N ILE A 10 2.76 4.39 5.69
CA ILE A 10 2.53 4.51 4.25
C ILE A 10 3.81 4.17 3.50
N TYR A 11 3.76 3.15 2.65
CA TYR A 11 4.87 2.82 1.77
C TYR A 11 4.79 3.57 0.42
N ALA A 12 5.87 4.28 0.06
CA ALA A 12 5.99 4.98 -1.21
C ALA A 12 7.31 4.61 -1.92
N ASP A 13 7.21 4.00 -3.09
CA ASP A 13 8.32 3.51 -3.91
C ASP A 13 8.61 4.37 -5.15
N VAL A 14 7.67 5.23 -5.56
CA VAL A 14 7.86 6.24 -6.62
C VAL A 14 7.34 7.61 -6.20
N LEU A 15 7.80 8.67 -6.89
CA LEU A 15 7.50 10.05 -6.53
C LEU A 15 6.00 10.36 -6.63
N GLU A 16 5.32 9.81 -7.62
CA GLU A 16 3.89 9.98 -7.87
C GLU A 16 3.09 9.50 -6.66
N ARG A 17 3.41 8.31 -6.14
CA ARG A 17 2.75 7.73 -4.96
C ARG A 17 3.09 8.53 -3.70
N GLY A 18 4.34 8.97 -3.55
CA GLY A 18 4.71 9.86 -2.45
C GLY A 18 3.93 11.19 -2.47
N ARG A 19 3.77 11.82 -3.64
CA ARG A 19 2.97 13.04 -3.83
C ARG A 19 1.48 12.80 -3.59
N PHE A 20 0.97 11.66 -4.02
CA PHE A 20 -0.41 11.28 -3.79
C PHE A 20 -0.67 11.14 -2.28
N PHE A 21 0.12 10.33 -1.59
CA PHE A 21 -0.09 10.07 -0.17
C PHE A 21 0.23 11.28 0.73
N SER A 22 1.14 12.18 0.34
CA SER A 22 1.38 13.40 1.11
C SER A 22 0.15 14.30 1.24
N LYS A 23 -0.83 14.17 0.34
CA LYS A 23 -2.11 14.91 0.43
C LYS A 23 -2.96 14.48 1.63
N PHE A 24 -2.75 13.27 2.15
CA PHE A 24 -3.49 12.76 3.31
C PHE A 24 -2.83 13.12 4.65
N TYR A 25 -1.60 13.62 4.64
CA TYR A 25 -0.84 13.90 5.87
C TYR A 25 -1.60 14.82 6.83
N ARG A 26 -2.02 16.01 6.35
CA ARG A 26 -2.74 17.00 7.18
C ARG A 26 -4.13 16.51 7.60
N PRO A 27 -5.01 16.03 6.69
CA PRO A 27 -6.32 15.53 7.09
C PRO A 27 -6.26 14.40 8.13
N LEU A 28 -5.34 13.43 7.99
CA LEU A 28 -5.21 12.34 8.95
C LEU A 28 -4.79 12.83 10.34
N GLN A 29 -3.92 13.84 10.39
CA GLN A 29 -3.45 14.42 11.64
C GLN A 29 -4.51 15.33 12.28
N ASP A 30 -5.04 16.28 11.52
CA ASP A 30 -5.88 17.36 12.01
C ASP A 30 -7.32 16.89 12.30
N GLU A 31 -7.87 15.99 11.48
CA GLU A 31 -9.27 15.53 11.60
C GLU A 31 -9.40 14.21 12.36
N PHE A 32 -8.40 13.32 12.25
CA PHE A 32 -8.47 11.97 12.84
C PHE A 32 -7.47 11.76 13.98
N GLY A 33 -6.61 12.74 14.29
CA GLY A 33 -5.62 12.63 15.35
C GLY A 33 -4.58 11.51 15.12
N MET A 34 -4.42 11.03 13.89
CA MET A 34 -3.49 9.95 13.55
C MET A 34 -2.13 10.51 13.15
N ASP A 35 -1.06 9.88 13.64
CA ASP A 35 0.28 10.11 13.13
C ASP A 35 0.45 9.41 11.77
N VAL A 36 1.35 9.93 10.94
CA VAL A 36 1.62 9.39 9.61
C VAL A 36 3.12 9.20 9.47
N MET A 37 3.53 7.94 9.37
CA MET A 37 4.91 7.55 9.07
C MET A 37 5.02 7.15 7.60
N PHE A 38 5.94 7.76 6.87
CA PHE A 38 6.28 7.31 5.53
C PHE A 38 7.46 6.34 5.54
N LEU A 39 7.40 5.30 4.72
CA LEU A 39 8.48 4.36 4.48
C LEU A 39 8.86 4.36 3.00
N THR A 40 10.15 4.48 2.69
CA THR A 40 10.62 4.47 1.29
C THR A 40 12.06 4.00 1.15
N ALA A 41 12.40 3.40 0.01
CA ALA A 41 13.79 3.12 -0.36
C ALA A 41 14.46 4.25 -1.15
N ARG A 42 13.74 5.33 -1.51
CA ARG A 42 14.26 6.37 -2.42
C ARG A 42 14.48 7.70 -1.72
N LEU A 43 15.73 8.18 -1.74
CA LEU A 43 16.10 9.48 -1.17
C LEU A 43 15.36 10.67 -1.81
N SER A 44 14.99 10.57 -3.09
CA SER A 44 14.19 11.61 -3.76
C SER A 44 12.81 11.78 -3.10
N ILE A 45 12.19 10.67 -2.68
CA ILE A 45 10.91 10.67 -1.97
C ILE A 45 11.11 11.23 -0.55
N VAL A 46 12.19 10.86 0.14
CA VAL A 46 12.52 11.42 1.46
C VAL A 46 12.63 12.94 1.42
N ARG A 47 13.42 13.49 0.49
CA ARG A 47 13.61 14.94 0.32
C ARG A 47 12.31 15.67 0.04
N MET A 48 11.41 15.03 -0.71
CA MET A 48 10.09 15.59 -1.00
C MET A 48 9.20 15.58 0.24
N LEU A 49 9.13 14.45 0.97
CA LEU A 49 8.26 14.27 2.13
C LEU A 49 8.69 15.09 3.35
N LYS A 50 9.99 15.36 3.49
CA LYS A 50 10.53 16.24 4.54
C LYS A 50 10.04 17.69 4.49
N LYS A 51 9.39 18.10 3.39
CA LYS A 51 8.68 19.38 3.31
C LYS A 51 7.37 19.38 4.10
N PHE A 52 6.87 18.22 4.48
CA PHE A 52 5.57 18.03 5.13
C PHE A 52 5.69 17.39 6.52
N THR A 53 6.64 16.47 6.72
CA THR A 53 6.83 15.74 7.98
C THR A 53 8.26 15.27 8.17
N GLU A 54 8.72 15.20 9.43
CA GLU A 54 9.98 14.54 9.80
C GLU A 54 9.82 13.03 9.99
N ASN A 55 8.59 12.51 10.04
CA ASN A 55 8.32 11.09 10.26
C ASN A 55 8.46 10.28 8.96
N VAL A 56 9.70 10.19 8.46
CA VAL A 56 10.06 9.49 7.23
C VAL A 56 11.18 8.50 7.50
N ALA A 57 10.86 7.21 7.41
CA ALA A 57 11.79 6.10 7.51
C ALA A 57 12.35 5.73 6.12
N VAL A 58 13.66 5.50 6.07
CA VAL A 58 14.33 5.02 4.87
C VAL A 58 14.59 3.53 5.01
N LEU A 59 14.15 2.74 4.03
CA LEU A 59 14.47 1.32 3.96
C LEU A 59 15.98 1.15 3.85
N LYS A 60 16.56 0.47 4.82
CA LYS A 60 17.99 0.22 4.86
C LYS A 60 18.28 -1.14 4.28
N HIS A 61 19.40 -1.23 3.58
CA HIS A 61 19.93 -2.54 3.27
C HIS A 61 20.45 -3.17 4.56
N MET A 62 19.93 -4.35 4.90
CA MET A 62 20.36 -5.11 6.06
C MET A 62 20.60 -6.55 5.61
N ASP A 63 21.78 -7.07 5.91
CA ASP A 63 22.03 -8.51 5.86
C ASP A 63 21.42 -9.08 7.13
N ALA A 64 20.17 -9.51 7.01
CA ALA A 64 19.39 -10.05 8.10
C ALA A 64 18.60 -11.24 7.57
N GLU A 65 18.62 -12.33 8.32
CA GLU A 65 17.65 -13.40 8.17
C GLU A 65 16.50 -13.15 9.14
N ASN A 66 15.29 -13.46 8.71
CA ASN A 66 14.05 -13.37 9.49
C ASN A 66 13.14 -14.54 9.13
N THR A 67 12.81 -15.38 10.12
CA THR A 67 12.08 -16.63 9.91
C THR A 67 10.63 -16.42 9.45
N MET A 68 10.01 -15.30 9.80
CA MET A 68 8.65 -14.99 9.33
C MET A 68 8.65 -14.57 7.87
N ALA A 69 9.66 -13.80 7.46
CA ALA A 69 9.82 -13.45 6.06
C ALA A 69 10.08 -14.67 5.15
N GLU A 70 10.64 -15.77 5.68
CA GLU A 70 10.86 -17.02 4.93
C GLU A 70 9.55 -17.73 4.55
N LYS A 71 8.46 -17.48 5.29
CA LYS A 71 7.15 -18.08 5.01
C LYS A 71 6.45 -17.44 3.80
N ILE A 72 7.00 -16.35 3.27
CA ILE A 72 6.39 -15.59 2.17
C ILE A 72 6.84 -16.19 0.85
N ASP A 73 5.89 -16.57 0.01
CA ASP A 73 6.16 -17.06 -1.34
C ASP A 73 6.48 -15.90 -2.31
N TYR A 74 7.73 -15.45 -2.28
CA TYR A 74 8.21 -14.38 -3.17
C TYR A 74 8.30 -14.79 -4.64
N SER A 75 8.16 -16.07 -4.99
CA SER A 75 8.19 -16.50 -6.40
C SER A 75 7.05 -15.89 -7.22
N ARG A 76 5.97 -15.49 -6.54
CA ARG A 76 4.79 -14.85 -7.11
C ARG A 76 4.87 -13.33 -7.17
N SER A 77 5.95 -12.72 -6.67
CA SER A 77 6.06 -11.26 -6.69
C SER A 77 6.29 -10.79 -8.13
N LEU A 78 5.68 -9.66 -8.50
CA LEU A 78 5.90 -9.07 -9.84
C LEU A 78 7.37 -8.71 -10.06
N SER A 79 8.12 -8.42 -9.00
CA SER A 79 9.55 -8.15 -9.08
C SER A 79 10.34 -9.38 -9.55
N VAL A 80 9.95 -10.58 -9.11
CA VAL A 80 10.57 -11.84 -9.53
C VAL A 80 10.04 -12.29 -10.88
N LEU A 81 8.72 -12.26 -11.08
CA LEU A 81 8.08 -12.70 -12.32
C LEU A 81 8.54 -11.89 -13.54
N ASN A 82 8.80 -10.59 -13.36
CA ASN A 82 9.32 -9.73 -14.43
C ASN A 82 10.86 -9.74 -14.54
N GLY A 83 11.55 -10.55 -13.74
CA GLY A 83 13.00 -10.69 -13.78
C GLY A 83 13.79 -9.49 -13.25
N TYR A 84 13.16 -8.56 -12.53
CA TYR A 84 13.88 -7.43 -11.92
C TYR A 84 14.77 -7.89 -10.75
N HIS A 85 14.35 -8.93 -10.04
CA HIS A 85 15.12 -9.58 -9.00
C HIS A 85 15.08 -11.10 -9.19
N SER A 86 16.17 -11.78 -8.83
CA SER A 86 16.13 -13.21 -8.56
C SER A 86 15.29 -13.51 -7.31
N LEU A 87 14.87 -14.77 -7.15
CA LEU A 87 14.13 -15.21 -5.96
C LEU A 87 14.96 -15.01 -4.67
N SER A 88 16.26 -15.27 -4.71
CA SER A 88 17.16 -15.08 -3.57
C SER A 88 17.27 -13.59 -3.18
N GLU A 89 17.36 -12.69 -4.15
CA GLU A 89 17.33 -11.25 -3.89
C GLU A 89 16.00 -10.80 -3.30
N ALA A 90 14.88 -11.32 -3.81
CA ALA A 90 13.57 -11.02 -3.27
C ALA A 90 13.42 -11.48 -1.82
N LYS A 91 13.89 -12.68 -1.47
CA LYS A 91 13.94 -13.15 -0.08
C LYS A 91 14.76 -12.21 0.80
N ARG A 92 15.98 -11.86 0.37
CA ARG A 92 16.87 -10.95 1.11
C ARG A 92 16.23 -9.59 1.36
N ILE A 93 15.58 -9.00 0.34
CA ILE A 93 14.81 -7.75 0.49
C ILE A 93 13.69 -7.94 1.50
N GLY A 94 12.95 -9.05 1.40
CA GLY A 94 11.89 -9.43 2.32
C GLY A 94 12.34 -9.46 3.78
N HIS A 95 13.43 -10.17 4.09
CA HIS A 95 13.95 -10.22 5.45
C HIS A 95 14.38 -8.85 5.98
N ALA A 96 15.07 -8.06 5.16
CA ALA A 96 15.50 -6.71 5.55
C ALA A 96 14.31 -5.80 5.85
N VAL A 97 13.27 -5.82 5.01
CA VAL A 97 12.04 -5.05 5.21
C VAL A 97 11.31 -5.52 6.46
N TYR A 98 11.12 -6.83 6.64
CA TYR A 98 10.39 -7.37 7.78
C TYR A 98 11.05 -6.99 9.11
N ARG A 99 12.37 -7.16 9.22
CA ARG A 99 13.13 -6.74 10.40
C ARG A 99 12.99 -5.25 10.68
N GLN A 100 13.02 -4.42 9.63
CA GLN A 100 12.85 -2.98 9.82
C GLN A 100 11.44 -2.63 10.31
N LEU A 101 10.42 -3.36 9.85
CA LEU A 101 9.05 -3.19 10.34
C LEU A 101 8.91 -3.59 11.81
N GLU A 102 9.59 -4.65 12.26
CA GLU A 102 9.67 -5.00 13.69
C GLU A 102 10.27 -3.86 14.51
N GLU A 103 11.38 -3.27 14.05
CA GLU A 103 12.02 -2.13 14.72
C GLU A 103 11.12 -0.90 14.77
N LEU A 104 10.37 -0.61 13.70
CA LEU A 104 9.45 0.53 13.64
C LEU A 104 8.22 0.31 14.54
N SER A 105 7.64 -0.89 14.49
CA SER A 105 6.50 -1.28 15.32
C SER A 105 6.84 -1.30 16.81
N GLY A 106 8.09 -1.62 17.17
CA GLY A 106 8.58 -1.52 18.54
C GLY A 106 8.69 -0.08 19.06
N ARG A 107 8.71 0.93 18.17
CA ARG A 107 8.86 2.36 18.53
C ARG A 107 7.54 3.13 18.43
N GLN A 108 6.62 2.68 17.59
CA GLN A 108 5.34 3.34 17.33
C GLN A 108 4.21 2.33 17.22
N LYS A 109 3.03 2.71 17.69
CA LYS A 109 1.83 1.89 17.57
C LYS A 109 1.25 2.00 16.15
N ILE A 110 1.71 1.14 15.25
CA ILE A 110 1.20 1.06 13.87
C ILE A 110 -0.20 0.44 13.89
N LYS A 111 -1.22 1.25 13.56
CA LYS A 111 -2.62 0.80 13.48
C LYS A 111 -2.97 0.24 12.11
N MET A 112 -2.39 0.82 11.06
CA MET A 112 -2.72 0.49 9.70
C MET A 112 -1.52 0.69 8.77
N ILE A 113 -1.39 -0.15 7.75
CA ILE A 113 -0.41 -0.01 6.67
C ILE A 113 -1.14 0.27 5.36
N TRP A 114 -0.77 1.36 4.69
CA TRP A 114 -1.21 1.68 3.34
C TRP A 114 -0.16 1.24 2.33
N ILE A 115 -0.60 0.42 1.38
CA ILE A 115 0.26 -0.24 0.41
C ILE A 115 -0.28 0.08 -0.97
N TRP A 116 0.59 0.54 -1.88
CA TRP A 116 0.20 0.69 -3.28
C TRP A 116 0.39 -0.63 -4.02
N ASN A 117 -0.70 -1.17 -4.58
CA ASN A 117 -0.80 -2.55 -5.04
C ASN A 117 -0.40 -3.54 -3.91
N GLY A 118 -0.44 -4.84 -4.14
CA GLY A 118 -0.06 -5.88 -3.16
C GLY A 118 1.02 -6.85 -3.64
N THR A 119 1.59 -6.65 -4.83
CA THR A 119 2.29 -7.73 -5.55
C THR A 119 3.80 -7.58 -5.68
N THR A 120 4.39 -6.43 -5.31
CA THR A 120 5.86 -6.30 -5.27
C THR A 120 6.43 -7.01 -4.04
N THR A 121 7.71 -7.39 -4.07
CA THR A 121 8.36 -8.03 -2.91
C THR A 121 8.15 -7.25 -1.61
N ILE A 122 8.31 -5.92 -1.65
CA ILE A 122 8.14 -5.06 -0.46
C ILE A 122 6.67 -4.99 -0.04
N ALA A 123 5.73 -4.86 -0.99
CA ALA A 123 4.29 -4.84 -0.70
C ALA A 123 3.81 -6.16 -0.06
N MET A 124 4.25 -7.30 -0.60
CA MET A 124 3.95 -8.62 -0.04
C MET A 124 4.52 -8.77 1.37
N THR A 125 5.72 -8.23 1.62
CA THR A 125 6.35 -8.26 2.95
C THR A 125 5.57 -7.40 3.95
N LEU A 126 5.15 -6.19 3.56
CA LEU A 126 4.32 -5.30 4.39
C LEU A 126 2.99 -5.96 4.76
N ALA A 127 2.32 -6.57 3.79
CA ALA A 127 1.06 -7.27 3.99
C ALA A 127 1.20 -8.48 4.92
N ALA A 128 2.26 -9.27 4.74
CA ALA A 128 2.56 -10.41 5.60
C ALA A 128 2.87 -9.96 7.04
N PHE A 129 3.73 -8.96 7.21
CA PHE A 129 4.03 -8.37 8.52
C PHE A 129 2.76 -7.89 9.22
N ALA A 130 1.90 -7.16 8.49
CA ALA A 130 0.65 -6.64 9.03
C ALA A 130 -0.27 -7.76 9.53
N ARG A 131 -0.46 -8.81 8.73
CA ARG A 131 -1.26 -9.99 9.10
C ARG A 131 -0.70 -10.67 10.35
N ASP A 132 0.61 -10.88 10.39
CA ASP A 132 1.27 -11.59 11.51
C ASP A 132 1.16 -10.80 12.84
N HIS A 133 0.95 -9.48 12.77
CA HIS A 133 0.82 -8.59 13.92
C HIS A 133 -0.61 -8.07 14.15
N GLY A 134 -1.60 -8.53 13.39
CA GLY A 134 -2.99 -8.06 13.49
C GLY A 134 -3.18 -6.57 13.14
N ILE A 135 -2.31 -6.02 12.29
CA ILE A 135 -2.37 -4.64 11.80
C ILE A 135 -3.27 -4.58 10.57
N ALA A 136 -4.15 -3.57 10.51
CA ALA A 136 -5.02 -3.40 9.35
C ALA A 136 -4.25 -3.00 8.09
N THR A 137 -4.67 -3.48 6.92
CA THR A 137 -4.10 -3.09 5.63
C THR A 137 -5.11 -2.35 4.76
N ARG A 138 -4.62 -1.41 3.95
CA ARG A 138 -5.38 -0.84 2.82
C ARG A 138 -4.50 -0.83 1.58
N PHE A 139 -4.98 -1.49 0.54
CA PHE A 139 -4.32 -1.60 -0.75
C PHE A 139 -4.93 -0.58 -1.71
N PHE A 140 -4.07 0.24 -2.31
CA PHE A 140 -4.45 1.31 -3.23
C PHE A 140 -4.03 0.95 -4.65
N GLU A 141 -4.89 1.19 -5.63
CA GLU A 141 -4.57 1.05 -7.05
C GLU A 141 -5.34 2.09 -7.88
N ILE A 142 -4.82 2.41 -9.07
CA ILE A 142 -5.58 3.21 -10.04
C ILE A 142 -6.77 2.35 -10.46
N SER A 143 -7.98 2.90 -10.36
CA SER A 143 -9.16 2.20 -10.83
C SER A 143 -9.19 2.16 -12.36
N ASN A 144 -9.74 1.08 -12.90
CA ASN A 144 -10.14 1.05 -14.31
C ASN A 144 -11.29 2.04 -14.57
N LEU A 145 -12.04 2.44 -13.53
CA LEU A 145 -13.06 3.48 -13.60
C LEU A 145 -12.34 4.84 -13.50
N GLY A 146 -12.12 5.50 -14.64
CA GLY A 146 -11.27 6.69 -14.79
C GLY A 146 -11.33 7.72 -13.66
N GLU A 147 -10.18 8.35 -13.38
CA GLU A 147 -9.98 9.35 -12.30
C GLU A 147 -10.32 8.90 -10.86
N ARG A 148 -10.62 7.62 -10.64
CA ARG A 148 -10.87 7.06 -9.31
C ARG A 148 -9.67 6.27 -8.81
N ILE A 149 -9.51 6.25 -7.49
CA ILE A 149 -8.61 5.35 -6.78
C ILE A 149 -9.45 4.21 -6.20
N PHE A 150 -8.99 2.99 -6.42
CA PHE A 150 -9.55 1.80 -5.78
C PHE A 150 -8.81 1.54 -4.47
N VAL A 151 -9.56 1.33 -3.38
CA VAL A 151 -9.01 1.03 -2.06
C VAL A 151 -9.74 -0.15 -1.46
N ASP A 152 -9.00 -1.18 -1.05
CA ASP A 152 -9.57 -2.42 -0.54
C ASP A 152 -8.70 -2.98 0.60
N ARG A 153 -9.28 -3.83 1.45
CA ARG A 153 -8.62 -4.34 2.66
C ARG A 153 -7.71 -5.54 2.43
N ASP A 154 -7.99 -6.35 1.41
CA ASP A 154 -7.32 -7.64 1.20
C ASP A 154 -6.33 -7.62 0.02
N GLY A 155 -6.56 -6.74 -0.95
CA GLY A 155 -5.70 -6.61 -2.13
C GLY A 155 -6.37 -5.79 -3.22
N THR A 156 -5.75 -5.69 -4.38
CA THR A 156 -6.36 -5.03 -5.53
C THR A 156 -6.64 -6.02 -6.66
N SER A 157 -7.45 -5.62 -7.63
CA SER A 157 -7.85 -6.48 -8.77
C SER A 157 -8.41 -7.83 -8.28
N GLY A 158 -7.93 -8.96 -8.81
CA GLY A 158 -8.42 -10.29 -8.43
C GLY A 158 -8.11 -10.74 -6.99
N ALA A 159 -7.29 -9.99 -6.25
CA ALA A 159 -6.99 -10.26 -4.85
C ALA A 159 -7.82 -9.41 -3.87
N SER A 160 -8.73 -8.58 -4.38
CA SER A 160 -9.56 -7.70 -3.55
C SER A 160 -10.63 -8.47 -2.77
N TYR A 161 -11.04 -7.91 -1.63
CA TYR A 161 -12.19 -8.40 -0.88
C TYR A 161 -13.44 -8.38 -1.75
N LEU A 162 -13.62 -7.32 -2.54
CA LEU A 162 -14.73 -7.23 -3.49
C LEU A 162 -14.73 -8.36 -4.53
N ALA A 163 -13.56 -8.77 -5.05
CA ALA A 163 -13.49 -9.87 -6.02
C ALA A 163 -13.90 -11.23 -5.43
N SER A 164 -13.69 -11.42 -4.12
CA SER A 164 -14.13 -12.63 -3.41
C SER A 164 -15.57 -12.55 -2.90
N HIS A 165 -16.15 -11.35 -2.86
CA HIS A 165 -17.49 -11.07 -2.35
C HIS A 165 -18.27 -10.17 -3.33
N PRO A 166 -18.50 -10.61 -4.58
CA PRO A 166 -19.20 -9.81 -5.58
C PRO A 166 -20.64 -9.46 -5.19
N GLU A 167 -21.28 -10.24 -4.32
CA GLU A 167 -22.62 -10.00 -3.78
C GLU A 167 -22.74 -8.65 -3.02
N LEU A 168 -21.61 -8.06 -2.61
CA LEU A 168 -21.59 -6.70 -2.05
C LEU A 168 -22.02 -5.63 -3.06
N LEU A 169 -22.03 -5.95 -4.36
CA LEU A 169 -22.55 -5.05 -5.39
C LEU A 169 -24.08 -5.13 -5.49
N ASP A 170 -24.71 -6.24 -5.09
CA ASP A 170 -26.17 -6.44 -5.21
C ASP A 170 -26.96 -5.51 -4.27
N ILE A 171 -26.31 -5.02 -3.20
CA ILE A 171 -26.92 -4.08 -2.24
C ILE A 171 -26.81 -2.61 -2.69
N VAL A 172 -26.07 -2.32 -3.76
CA VAL A 172 -25.90 -0.96 -4.26
C VAL A 172 -27.05 -0.62 -5.19
N ALA A 173 -27.90 0.32 -4.78
CA ALA A 173 -28.98 0.80 -5.64
C ALA A 173 -28.39 1.54 -6.86
N VAL A 174 -28.67 1.03 -8.05
CA VAL A 174 -28.26 1.65 -9.32
C VAL A 174 -29.45 2.36 -9.95
N LYS A 175 -29.28 3.64 -10.29
CA LYS A 175 -30.23 4.35 -11.14
C LYS A 175 -29.86 4.08 -12.59
N GLU A 176 -30.66 3.27 -13.28
CA GLU A 176 -30.32 2.79 -14.62
C GLU A 176 -29.98 3.90 -15.62
N LYS A 177 -30.70 5.02 -15.58
CA LYS A 177 -30.41 6.16 -16.45
C LYS A 177 -29.02 6.75 -16.21
N GLU A 178 -28.60 6.88 -14.95
CA GLU A 178 -27.27 7.40 -14.59
C GLU A 178 -26.18 6.38 -14.98
N TYR A 179 -26.45 5.08 -14.78
CA TYR A 179 -25.54 4.01 -15.18
C TYR A 179 -25.32 3.95 -16.69
N HIS A 180 -26.37 3.98 -17.49
CA HIS A 180 -26.25 3.97 -18.95
C HIS A 180 -25.49 5.19 -19.47
N ALA A 181 -25.79 6.39 -18.96
CA ALA A 181 -25.06 7.60 -19.32
C ALA A 181 -23.57 7.51 -18.95
N TRP A 182 -23.26 7.01 -17.75
CA TRP A 182 -21.89 6.76 -17.34
C TRP A 182 -21.19 5.71 -18.22
N GLN A 183 -21.88 4.62 -18.56
CA GLN A 183 -21.33 3.53 -19.37
C GLN A 183 -21.01 3.98 -20.80
N GLU A 184 -21.87 4.81 -21.40
CA GLU A 184 -21.61 5.42 -22.70
C GLU A 184 -20.36 6.30 -22.66
N ALA A 185 -20.28 7.23 -21.71
CA ALA A 185 -19.12 8.09 -21.53
C ALA A 185 -17.83 7.30 -21.26
N TYR A 186 -17.92 6.24 -20.44
CA TYR A 186 -16.80 5.35 -20.15
C TYR A 186 -16.27 4.66 -21.42
N ARG A 187 -17.17 4.12 -22.26
CA ARG A 187 -16.80 3.46 -23.52
C ARG A 187 -16.22 4.41 -24.55
N GLU A 188 -16.64 5.67 -24.56
CA GLU A 188 -16.05 6.69 -25.44
C GLU A 188 -14.64 7.07 -24.99
N HIS A 189 -14.42 7.20 -23.69
CA HIS A 189 -13.11 7.49 -23.12
C HIS A 189 -12.11 6.34 -23.34
N ASP A 190 -12.53 5.08 -23.21
CA ASP A 190 -11.67 3.89 -23.44
C ASP A 190 -11.29 3.67 -24.92
N LYS A 191 -11.95 4.36 -25.87
CA LYS A 191 -11.60 4.30 -27.31
C LYS A 191 -10.45 5.23 -27.71
N VAL A 192 -10.05 6.16 -26.84
CA VAL A 192 -8.90 7.04 -27.11
C VAL A 192 -7.63 6.28 -26.73
N PRO A 193 -6.71 5.99 -27.67
CA PRO A 193 -5.43 5.37 -27.33
C PRO A 193 -4.70 6.24 -26.30
N LYS A 194 -4.27 5.65 -25.19
CA LYS A 194 -3.36 6.30 -24.24
C LYS A 194 -1.95 6.39 -24.81
#